data_AF-R6TX04-F1
#
_entry.id   AF-R6TX04-F1
#
_cell.length_a   1.000
_cell.length_b   1.000
_cell.length_c   1.000
_cell.angle_alpha   90.00
_cell.angle_beta   90.00
_cell.angle_gamma   90.00
#
_symmetry.space_group_name_H-M   'P 1'
#
loop_
_entity.id
_entity.type
_entity.pdbx_description
1 polymer ?
#
loop_
_entity_poly.entity_id
_entity_poly.type
_entity_poly.pdbx_seq_one_letter_code
_entity_poly.pdbx_strand_id
1 'polypeptide(L)'
;MRASAGESPIKANGRYLLIDGGFCRAYHDRTGIAGYTLIFSSRGMRLVAHSPFAGKEAAIRENRDILAATDVVFERMNRRMLVCDTDEGHALTERMHELKRLLDAYRAGVIKEPNEF
;
A
#
# COMPACT_ATOMS: atom_id res chain seq x y z
N MET A 1 -5.00 22.20 5.65
CA MET A 1 -5.28 22.30 4.19
C MET A 1 -6.62 21.62 3.96
N ARG A 2 -7.53 22.19 3.15
CA ARG A 2 -8.87 21.63 2.92
C ARG A 2 -8.93 21.09 1.48
N ALA A 3 -9.65 19.99 1.26
CA ALA A 3 -10.11 19.61 -0.07
C ALA A 3 -11.47 20.30 -0.30
N SER A 4 -11.63 21.04 -1.39
CA SER A 4 -12.92 21.55 -1.86
C SER A 4 -13.53 20.62 -2.92
N ALA A 5 -14.85 20.60 -3.07
CA ALA A 5 -15.52 19.79 -4.08
C ALA A 5 -14.90 20.02 -5.48
N GLY A 6 -14.40 18.94 -6.11
CA GLY A 6 -13.71 18.99 -7.40
C GLY A 6 -12.20 19.22 -7.35
N GLU A 7 -11.58 19.36 -6.17
CA GLU A 7 -10.12 19.39 -6.08
C GLU A 7 -9.50 18.01 -6.31
N SER A 8 -8.41 17.99 -7.09
CA SER A 8 -7.57 16.81 -7.24
C SER A 8 -6.91 16.47 -5.89
N PRO A 9 -6.91 15.18 -5.48
CA PRO A 9 -6.13 14.73 -4.32
C PRO A 9 -4.62 14.81 -4.57
N ILE A 10 -4.23 14.99 -5.83
CA ILE A 10 -2.85 15.19 -6.29
C ILE A 10 -2.64 16.70 -6.44
N LYS A 11 -1.84 17.29 -5.55
CA LYS A 11 -1.49 18.72 -5.57
C LYS A 11 0.02 18.89 -5.83
N ALA A 12 0.46 20.14 -5.95
CA ALA A 12 1.88 20.50 -6.07
C ALA A 12 2.61 19.78 -7.23
N ASN A 13 1.96 19.66 -8.39
CA ASN A 13 2.49 18.99 -9.57
C ASN A 13 2.90 17.52 -9.32
N GLY A 14 2.04 16.76 -8.64
CA GLY A 14 2.30 15.33 -8.36
C GLY A 14 3.09 15.05 -7.08
N ARG A 15 3.54 16.09 -6.37
CA ARG A 15 4.41 15.93 -5.18
C ARG A 15 3.66 15.81 -3.87
N TYR A 16 2.36 16.07 -3.86
CA TYR A 16 1.54 15.99 -2.67
C TYR A 16 0.32 15.12 -2.93
N LEU A 17 0.17 14.08 -2.11
CA LEU A 17 -1.01 13.21 -2.10
C LEU A 17 -1.78 13.44 -0.79
N LEU A 18 -3.07 13.75 -0.90
CA LEU A 18 -3.95 13.82 0.26
C LEU A 18 -4.63 12.45 0.49
N ILE A 19 -4.33 11.81 1.60
CA ILE A 19 -4.94 10.54 2.03
C ILE A 19 -5.57 10.79 3.40
N ASP A 20 -6.89 10.82 3.41
CA ASP A 20 -7.71 10.92 4.61
C ASP A 20 -8.72 9.79 4.47
N GLY A 21 -8.65 8.78 5.34
CA GLY A 21 -9.28 7.47 5.10
C GLY A 21 -10.75 7.58 4.71
N GLY A 22 -11.21 6.65 3.86
CA GLY A 22 -12.51 6.68 3.15
C GLY A 22 -13.80 6.69 3.97
N PHE A 23 -13.76 6.97 5.27
CA PHE A 23 -14.93 7.07 6.16
C PHE A 23 -14.86 8.30 7.08
N CYS A 24 -14.05 9.29 6.73
CA CYS A 24 -13.89 10.48 7.54
C CYS A 24 -15.17 11.32 7.51
N ARG A 25 -15.96 11.26 8.59
CA ARG A 25 -17.26 11.97 8.71
C ARG A 25 -17.13 13.48 8.49
N ALA A 26 -15.96 14.07 8.76
CA ALA A 26 -15.68 15.49 8.57
C ALA A 26 -15.61 15.93 7.08
N TYR A 27 -15.44 15.00 6.12
CA TYR A 27 -15.34 15.31 4.69
C TYR A 27 -16.67 15.23 3.95
N HIS A 28 -17.66 14.51 4.49
CA HIS A 28 -18.99 14.33 3.90
C HIS A 28 -19.67 15.67 3.61
N ASP A 29 -19.63 16.60 4.57
CA ASP A 29 -20.38 17.86 4.51
C ASP A 29 -19.79 18.86 3.50
N ARG A 30 -18.55 18.65 3.04
CA ARG A 30 -17.78 19.66 2.27
C ARG A 30 -17.39 19.25 0.87
N THR A 31 -17.10 17.96 0.65
CA THR A 31 -16.50 17.50 -0.61
C THR A 31 -17.40 16.60 -1.43
N GLY A 32 -18.46 16.05 -0.82
CA GLY A 32 -19.31 15.05 -1.46
C GLY A 32 -18.66 13.66 -1.58
N ILE A 33 -17.46 13.44 -1.03
CA ILE A 33 -16.79 12.14 -0.91
C ILE A 33 -16.50 11.80 0.55
N ALA A 34 -16.34 10.51 0.85
CA ALA A 34 -16.06 9.96 2.18
C ALA A 34 -14.57 9.93 2.55
N GLY A 35 -13.70 10.26 1.60
CA GLY A 35 -12.25 10.27 1.76
C GLY A 35 -11.55 9.50 0.64
N TYR A 36 -10.23 9.45 0.73
CA TYR A 36 -9.36 8.75 -0.21
C TYR A 36 -8.66 7.57 0.46
N THR A 37 -8.60 6.45 -0.25
CA THR A 37 -7.86 5.25 0.16
C THR A 37 -6.74 4.99 -0.84
N LEU A 38 -5.50 4.93 -0.36
CA LEU A 38 -4.36 4.49 -1.16
C LEU A 38 -4.26 2.96 -1.10
N ILE A 39 -4.35 2.31 -2.25
CA ILE A 39 -4.18 0.86 -2.39
C ILE A 39 -2.87 0.59 -3.09
N PHE A 40 -1.93 -0.05 -2.38
CA PHE A 40 -0.65 -0.48 -2.93
C PHE A 40 -0.61 -2.00 -3.11
N SER A 41 0.00 -2.45 -4.21
CA SER A 41 0.26 -3.87 -4.46
C SER A 41 1.52 -4.02 -5.32
N SER A 42 2.00 -5.27 -5.47
CA SER A 42 3.11 -5.59 -6.39
C SER A 42 2.89 -5.13 -7.84
N ARG A 43 1.66 -4.77 -8.24
CA ARG A 43 1.32 -4.32 -9.59
C ARG A 43 1.27 -2.80 -9.73
N GLY A 44 1.32 -2.06 -8.63
CA GLY A 44 1.22 -0.60 -8.62
C GLY A 44 0.29 -0.07 -7.56
N MET A 45 0.03 1.23 -7.67
CA MET A 45 -0.62 2.05 -6.67
C MET A 45 -1.86 2.74 -7.24
N ARG A 46 -2.97 2.67 -6.51
CA ARG A 46 -4.25 3.28 -6.89
C ARG A 46 -4.75 4.16 -5.77
N LEU A 47 -5.28 5.33 -6.13
CA LEU A 47 -5.96 6.20 -5.18
C LEU A 47 -7.45 6.16 -5.45
N VAL A 48 -8.22 5.66 -4.49
CA VAL A 48 -9.65 5.42 -4.63
C VAL A 48 -10.40 6.47 -3.83
N ALA A 49 -11.29 7.22 -4.47
CA ALA A 49 -12.20 8.15 -3.80
C ALA A 49 -13.51 7.41 -3.46
N HIS A 50 -13.94 7.42 -2.19
CA HIS A 50 -15.18 6.77 -1.78
C HIS A 50 -16.35 7.75 -1.75
N SER A 51 -17.56 7.32 -2.12
CA SER A 51 -18.77 8.11 -1.87
C SER A 51 -19.22 8.02 -0.41
N PRO A 52 -19.91 9.05 0.13
CA PRO A 52 -20.49 9.01 1.47
C PRO A 52 -21.48 7.85 1.61
N PHE A 53 -21.37 7.11 2.72
CA PHE A 53 -22.32 6.06 3.05
C PHE A 53 -23.56 6.66 3.72
N ALA A 54 -24.70 6.60 3.03
CA ALA A 54 -25.98 7.15 3.50
C ALA A 54 -26.66 6.34 4.62
N GLY A 55 -26.03 5.24 5.06
CA GLY A 55 -26.55 4.36 6.11
C GLY A 55 -27.21 3.08 5.58
N LYS A 56 -27.39 2.11 6.47
CA LYS A 56 -27.90 0.77 6.14
C LYS A 56 -29.27 0.80 5.47
N GLU A 57 -30.21 1.56 6.03
CA GLU A 57 -31.58 1.65 5.52
C GLU A 57 -31.65 2.24 4.11
N ALA A 58 -30.86 3.29 3.85
CA ALA A 58 -30.78 3.90 2.52
C ALA A 58 -30.11 2.95 1.52
N ALA A 59 -29.03 2.27 1.90
CA ALA A 59 -28.34 1.30 1.05
C ALA A 59 -29.25 0.12 0.64
N ILE A 60 -30.04 -0.41 1.58
CA ILE A 60 -31.00 -1.50 1.30
C ILE A 60 -32.14 -0.99 0.40
N ARG A 61 -32.71 0.18 0.70
CA ARG A 61 -33.87 0.73 -0.03
C ARG A 61 -33.52 1.16 -1.45
N GLU A 62 -32.38 1.81 -1.63
CA GLU A 62 -31.94 2.35 -2.91
C GLU A 62 -31.11 1.35 -3.72
N ASN A 63 -30.88 0.14 -3.17
CA ASN A 63 -30.00 -0.89 -3.73
C ASN A 63 -28.64 -0.32 -4.16
N ARG A 64 -28.13 0.64 -3.38
CA ARG A 64 -26.88 1.33 -3.67
C ARG A 64 -25.73 0.43 -3.30
N ASP A 65 -24.91 0.11 -4.30
CA ASP A 65 -23.65 -0.56 -4.08
C ASP A 65 -22.74 0.34 -3.21
N ILE A 66 -22.15 -0.24 -2.17
CA ILE A 66 -21.22 0.43 -1.24
C ILE A 66 -19.97 0.91 -2.01
N LEU A 67 -19.74 0.34 -3.19
CA LEU A 67 -18.59 0.58 -4.07
C LEU A 67 -18.71 1.80 -4.98
N ALA A 68 -19.60 2.76 -4.73
CA ALA A 68 -19.63 4.03 -5.48
C ALA A 68 -18.32 4.81 -5.25
N ALA A 69 -17.27 4.38 -5.93
CA ALA A 69 -15.91 4.82 -5.74
C ALA A 69 -15.33 5.19 -7.11
N THR A 70 -14.74 6.38 -7.20
CA THR A 70 -14.04 6.79 -8.41
C THR A 70 -12.58 6.39 -8.26
N ASP A 71 -12.13 5.48 -9.12
CA ASP A 71 -10.74 5.06 -9.19
C ASP A 71 -9.91 6.13 -9.94
N VAL A 72 -8.97 6.77 -9.25
CA VAL A 72 -7.91 7.53 -9.89
C VAL A 72 -6.66 6.65 -9.87
N VAL A 73 -6.34 6.03 -11.00
CA VAL A 73 -5.11 5.23 -11.13
C VAL A 73 -3.93 6.18 -11.03
N PHE A 74 -3.14 6.04 -9.96
CA PHE A 74 -2.04 6.94 -9.66
C PHE A 74 -0.75 6.49 -10.33
N GLU A 75 -0.41 5.20 -10.27
CA GLU A 75 0.83 4.69 -10.87
C GLU A 75 0.75 3.19 -11.14
N ARG A 76 1.02 2.79 -12.39
CA ARG A 76 1.25 1.37 -12.72
C ARG A 76 2.75 1.11 -12.62
N MET A 77 3.13 0.08 -11.87
CA MET A 77 4.53 -0.34 -11.87
C MET A 77 4.86 -0.92 -13.25
N ASN A 78 5.97 -0.46 -13.85
CA ASN A 78 6.42 -0.95 -15.16
C ASN A 78 6.76 -2.46 -15.13
N ARG A 79 7.17 -2.98 -13.97
CA ARG A 79 7.35 -4.40 -13.71
C ARG A 79 6.73 -4.76 -12.36
N ARG A 80 6.34 -6.02 -12.18
CA ARG A 80 5.84 -6.50 -10.90
C ARG A 80 6.95 -6.43 -9.84
N MET A 81 6.66 -5.81 -8.69
CA MET A 81 7.55 -5.80 -7.54
C MET A 81 7.54 -7.18 -6.86
N LEU A 82 8.73 -7.71 -6.61
CA LEU A 82 8.94 -8.97 -5.90
C LEU A 82 9.40 -8.70 -4.47
N VAL A 83 9.31 -9.71 -3.60
CA VAL A 83 9.81 -9.57 -2.22
C VAL A 83 11.30 -9.23 -2.21
N CYS A 84 12.10 -9.78 -3.13
CA CYS A 84 13.52 -9.46 -3.23
C CYS A 84 13.81 -8.00 -3.60
N ASP A 85 12.83 -7.24 -4.11
CA ASP A 85 12.97 -5.81 -4.41
C ASP A 85 12.72 -4.92 -3.18
N THR A 86 12.29 -5.50 -2.05
CA THR A 86 12.06 -4.75 -0.80
C THR A 86 13.31 -4.77 0.08
N ASP A 87 13.40 -3.82 1.01
CA ASP A 87 14.50 -3.75 1.97
C ASP A 87 14.62 -5.05 2.78
N GLU A 88 13.49 -5.61 3.21
CA GLU A 88 13.42 -6.92 3.88
C GLU A 88 13.92 -8.06 2.98
N GLY A 89 13.58 -8.02 1.69
CA GLY A 89 14.08 -8.98 0.71
C GLY A 89 15.59 -8.91 0.53
N HIS A 90 16.15 -7.70 0.53
CA HIS A 90 17.61 -7.52 0.51
C HIS A 90 18.25 -8.09 1.78
N ALA A 91 17.72 -7.77 2.97
CA ALA A 91 18.23 -8.31 4.23
C ALA A 91 18.17 -9.85 4.27
N LEU A 92 17.08 -10.45 3.77
CA LEU A 92 16.97 -11.91 3.63
C LEU A 92 18.01 -12.49 2.67
N THR A 93 18.27 -11.81 1.55
CA THR A 93 19.26 -12.24 0.56
C THR A 93 20.68 -12.19 1.13
N GLU A 94 20.99 -11.14 1.89
CA GLU A 94 22.27 -11.02 2.60
C GLU A 94 22.43 -12.15 3.63
N ARG A 95 21.41 -12.41 4.45
CA ARG A 95 21.41 -13.51 5.42
C ARG A 95 21.64 -14.86 4.74
N MET A 96 21.02 -15.10 3.58
CA MET A 96 21.23 -16.31 2.80
C MET A 96 22.68 -16.45 2.32
N HIS A 97 23.30 -15.35 1.86
CA HIS A 97 24.71 -15.37 1.47
C HIS A 97 25.63 -15.62 2.67
N GLU A 98 25.36 -15.01 3.81
CA GLU A 98 26.10 -15.27 5.05
C GLU A 98 26.05 -16.73 5.46
N LEU A 99 24.85 -17.33 5.47
CA LEU A 99 24.66 -18.75 5.83
C LEU A 99 25.36 -19.68 4.84
N LYS A 100 25.32 -19.38 3.53
CA LYS A 100 26.05 -20.16 2.52
C LYS A 100 27.56 -20.08 2.74
N ARG A 101 28.10 -18.88 2.98
CA ARG A 101 29.54 -18.72 3.30
C ARG A 101 29.93 -19.46 4.58
N LEU A 102 29.09 -19.42 5.60
CA LEU A 102 29.30 -20.15 6.85
C LEU A 102 29.35 -21.67 6.59
N LEU A 103 28.40 -22.18 5.82
CA LEU A 103 28.35 -23.60 5.44
C LEU A 103 29.58 -24.02 4.61
N ASP A 104 30.03 -23.18 3.68
CA ASP A 104 31.20 -23.46 2.86
C ASP A 104 32.48 -23.44 3.70
N ALA A 105 32.63 -22.48 4.61
CA ALA A 105 33.74 -22.41 5.56
C ALA A 105 33.79 -23.63 6.48
N TYR A 106 32.62 -24.13 6.89
CA TYR A 106 32.49 -25.37 7.66
C TYR A 106 32.94 -26.59 6.86
N ARG A 107 32.44 -26.75 5.63
CA ARG A 107 32.80 -27.86 4.73
C ARG A 107 34.27 -27.86 4.34
N ALA A 108 34.88 -26.68 4.22
CA ALA A 108 36.31 -26.53 3.94
C ALA A 108 37.20 -26.74 5.17
N GLY A 109 36.62 -26.96 6.36
CA GLY A 109 37.36 -27.12 7.61
C GLY A 109 38.00 -25.84 8.15
N VAL A 110 37.64 -24.67 7.59
CA VAL A 110 38.08 -23.35 8.08
C VAL A 110 37.44 -23.03 9.43
N ILE A 111 36.16 -23.38 9.57
CA ILE A 111 35.43 -23.35 10.84
C ILE A 111 35.22 -24.78 11.28
N LYS A 112 35.63 -25.11 12.50
CA LYS A 112 35.44 -26.44 13.10
C LYS A 112 34.09 -26.50 13.80
N GLU A 113 33.50 -27.69 13.86
CA GLU A 113 32.35 -27.92 14.74
C GLU A 113 32.79 -27.60 16.17
N PRO A 114 32.00 -26.82 16.93
CA PRO A 114 32.18 -26.80 18.36
C PRO A 114 31.96 -28.25 18.81
N ASN A 115 33.02 -28.90 19.30
CA ASN A 115 32.86 -30.15 20.03
C ASN A 115 32.04 -29.82 21.28
N GLU A 116 30.72 -30.03 21.23
CA GLU A 116 29.94 -30.22 22.43
C GLU A 116 30.22 -31.64 22.95
N PHE A 117 31.14 -31.71 23.90
CA PHE A 117 31.21 -32.79 24.90
C PHE A 117 30.81 -32.20 26.24
#